data_AF-A0A5C8E9M6-F1
#
_entry.id   AF-A0A5C8E9M6-F1
#
_cell.length_a   1.000
_cell.length_b   1.000
_cell.length_c   1.000
_cell.angle_alpha   90.00
_cell.angle_beta   90.00
_cell.angle_gamma   90.00
#
_symmetry.space_group_name_H-M   'P 1'
#
loop_
_entity.id
_entity.type
_entity.pdbx_description
1 polymer ?
#
loop_
_entity_poly.entity_id
_entity_poly.type
_entity_poly.pdbx_seq_one_letter_code
_entity_poly.pdbx_strand_id
1 'polypeptide(L)'
;MRVEERRNREINLNSSLLMDSSPKVSVASSPFAAMLEEEREIKKYSYELDELKKQIYDAGYMLEKSSNIKEFQKFRDLIRALVEKVIKDAYRVRNLNMNRKTYNVVAKINEELDSLYKEIIAEQKNHIAIANKVMRLKGLVLNLIS
;
A
#
# COMPACT_ATOMS: atom_id res chain seq x y z
N MET A 1 -55.88 64.15 -27.18
CA MET A 1 -56.87 63.27 -26.52
C MET A 1 -56.45 61.84 -26.81
N ARG A 2 -55.90 61.05 -25.86
CA ARG A 2 -56.59 60.27 -24.79
C ARG A 2 -57.79 59.51 -25.38
N VAL A 3 -57.89 58.18 -25.34
CA VAL A 3 -57.78 57.26 -24.19
C VAL A 3 -57.40 55.84 -24.67
N GLU A 4 -56.72 55.08 -23.81
CA GLU A 4 -56.41 53.65 -23.96
C GLU A 4 -57.66 52.75 -24.01
N GLU A 5 -57.56 51.53 -24.55
CA GLU A 5 -57.79 50.35 -23.71
C GLU A 5 -57.32 49.04 -24.36
N ARG A 6 -56.83 48.16 -23.47
CA ARG A 6 -56.14 46.91 -23.72
C ARG A 6 -57.12 45.74 -23.88
N ARG A 7 -56.78 44.75 -24.72
CA ARG A 7 -56.47 43.36 -24.28
C ARG A 7 -56.22 42.39 -25.43
N ASN A 8 -55.27 41.50 -25.16
CA ASN A 8 -55.08 40.14 -25.66
C ASN A 8 -54.64 39.97 -27.13
N ARG A 9 -53.31 39.94 -27.33
CA ARG A 9 -52.69 38.99 -28.25
C ARG A 9 -51.90 37.99 -27.42
N GLU A 10 -52.37 36.75 -27.37
CA GLU A 10 -51.59 35.63 -26.84
C GLU A 10 -50.39 35.41 -27.75
N ILE A 11 -49.20 35.78 -27.25
CA ILE A 11 -47.94 35.50 -27.91
C ILE A 11 -47.58 34.05 -27.59
N ASN A 12 -47.55 33.25 -28.66
CA ASN A 12 -47.11 31.88 -28.73
C ASN A 12 -45.68 31.76 -28.16
N LEU A 13 -45.54 31.13 -26.99
CA LEU A 13 -44.28 30.90 -26.29
C LEU A 13 -43.54 29.70 -26.88
N ASN A 14 -42.86 29.92 -28.01
CA ASN A 14 -41.65 29.16 -28.32
C ASN A 14 -40.43 29.96 -27.88
N SER A 15 -40.17 30.00 -26.58
CA SER A 15 -38.87 30.38 -26.03
C SER A 15 -38.04 29.12 -25.81
N SER A 16 -37.28 28.81 -26.85
CA SER A 16 -36.06 28.03 -26.85
C SER A 16 -35.33 27.92 -25.50
N LEU A 17 -34.99 26.68 -25.14
CA LEU A 17 -33.67 26.27 -24.64
C LEU A 17 -32.99 27.25 -23.68
N LEU A 18 -33.21 27.07 -22.38
CA LEU A 18 -32.15 27.31 -21.40
C LEU A 18 -32.05 26.06 -20.52
N MET A 19 -30.95 25.36 -20.76
CA MET A 19 -30.49 24.18 -20.06
C MET A 19 -30.41 24.39 -18.55
N ASP A 20 -30.76 23.30 -17.87
CA ASP A 20 -30.25 22.86 -16.58
C ASP A 20 -28.84 23.38 -16.27
N SER A 21 -28.71 24.20 -15.22
CA SER A 21 -27.45 24.34 -14.48
C SER A 21 -27.71 24.90 -13.08
N SER A 22 -28.48 24.18 -12.27
CA SER A 22 -28.15 24.19 -10.84
C SER A 22 -26.78 23.54 -10.73
N PRO A 23 -25.76 24.15 -10.10
CA PRO A 23 -24.53 23.42 -9.85
C PRO A 23 -24.88 22.30 -8.88
N LYS A 24 -25.11 21.09 -9.41
CA LYS A 24 -25.00 19.87 -8.63
C LYS A 24 -23.54 19.82 -8.21
N VAL A 25 -23.24 20.45 -7.07
CA VAL A 25 -21.94 20.32 -6.42
C VAL A 25 -21.80 18.83 -6.15
N SER A 26 -21.04 18.15 -7.00
CA SER A 26 -20.69 16.77 -6.80
C SER A 26 -19.91 16.71 -5.50
N VAL A 27 -20.54 16.23 -4.44
CA VAL A 27 -19.90 15.99 -3.13
C VAL A 27 -18.67 15.07 -3.29
N ALA A 28 -18.61 14.31 -4.39
CA ALA A 28 -17.48 13.48 -4.82
C ALA A 28 -16.17 14.25 -5.14
N SER A 29 -16.18 15.58 -5.26
CA SER A 29 -14.98 16.37 -5.61
C SER A 29 -14.59 17.41 -4.55
N SER A 30 -15.15 17.33 -3.32
CA SER A 30 -14.75 18.22 -2.24
C SER A 30 -13.31 17.91 -1.77
N PRO A 31 -12.45 18.91 -1.55
CA PRO A 31 -11.11 18.71 -0.97
C PRO A 31 -11.14 17.91 0.34
N PHE A 32 -12.21 18.04 1.13
CA PHE A 32 -12.42 17.25 2.34
C PHE A 32 -12.69 15.78 2.05
N ALA A 33 -13.48 15.47 1.01
CA ALA A 33 -13.75 14.08 0.60
C ALA A 33 -12.47 13.41 0.07
N ALA A 34 -11.64 14.15 -0.67
CA ALA A 34 -10.33 13.68 -1.12
C ALA A 34 -9.38 13.40 0.06
N MET A 35 -9.35 14.29 1.05
CA MET A 35 -8.55 14.10 2.27
C MET A 35 -9.01 12.88 3.09
N LEU A 36 -10.31 12.67 3.23
CA LEU A 36 -10.85 11.47 3.90
C LEU A 36 -10.53 10.19 3.14
N GLU A 37 -10.54 10.21 1.81
CA GLU A 37 -10.15 9.05 1.01
C GLU A 37 -8.67 8.72 1.18
N GLU A 38 -7.81 9.74 1.15
CA GLU A 38 -6.38 9.59 1.38
C GLU A 38 -6.09 9.02 2.77
N GLU A 39 -6.75 9.52 3.82
CA GLU A 39 -6.59 9.00 5.18
C GLU A 39 -7.03 7.53 5.30
N ARG A 40 -8.11 7.14 4.61
CA ARG A 40 -8.56 5.74 4.56
C ARG A 40 -7.53 4.85 3.88
N GLU A 41 -6.97 5.28 2.75
CA GLU A 41 -5.94 4.53 2.03
C GLU A 41 -4.65 4.39 2.84
N ILE A 42 -4.22 5.43 3.56
CA ILE A 42 -3.06 5.37 4.46
C ILE A 42 -3.31 4.36 5.59
N LYS A 43 -4.48 4.41 6.24
CA LYS A 43 -4.84 3.48 7.32
C LYS A 43 -4.89 2.04 6.82
N LYS A 44 -5.50 1.80 5.66
CA LYS A 44 -5.56 0.48 5.03
C LYS A 44 -4.17 -0.05 4.73
N TYR A 45 -3.30 0.78 4.15
CA TYR A 45 -1.93 0.44 3.86
C TYR A 45 -1.15 0.05 5.13
N SER A 46 -1.26 0.85 6.20
CA SER A 46 -0.64 0.56 7.50
C SER A 46 -1.10 -0.79 8.07
N TYR A 47 -2.41 -1.04 8.06
CA TYR A 47 -2.98 -2.29 8.56
C TYR A 47 -2.44 -3.51 7.80
N GLU A 48 -2.39 -3.42 6.47
CA GLU A 48 -1.90 -4.52 5.66
C GLU A 48 -0.37 -4.74 5.82
N LEU A 49 0.41 -3.71 6.13
CA LEU A 49 1.83 -3.86 6.49
C LEU A 49 2.01 -4.54 7.84
N ASP A 50 1.21 -4.17 8.84
CA ASP A 50 1.24 -4.79 10.16
C ASP A 50 0.85 -6.28 10.10
N GLU A 51 -0.13 -6.61 9.27
CA GLU A 51 -0.55 -8.00 9.05
C GLU A 51 0.54 -8.82 8.34
N LEU A 52 1.17 -8.27 7.28
CA LEU A 52 2.33 -8.91 6.63
C LEU A 52 3.48 -9.13 7.61
N LYS A 53 3.78 -8.12 8.44
CA LYS A 53 4.79 -8.21 9.48
C LYS A 53 4.47 -9.35 10.44
N LYS A 54 3.25 -9.43 10.96
CA LYS A 54 2.84 -10.52 11.85
C LYS A 54 3.02 -11.89 11.20
N GLN A 55 2.58 -12.07 9.96
CA GLN A 55 2.74 -13.32 9.21
C GLN A 55 4.22 -13.70 9.01
N ILE A 56 5.10 -12.73 8.74
CA ILE A 56 6.55 -12.95 8.66
C ILE A 56 7.10 -13.46 9.99
N TYR A 57 6.67 -12.88 11.12
CA TYR A 57 7.12 -13.32 12.45
C TYR A 57 6.68 -14.74 12.76
N ASP A 58 5.43 -15.08 12.46
CA ASP A 58 4.86 -16.41 12.66
C ASP A 58 5.57 -17.45 11.77
N ALA A 59 5.77 -17.14 10.49
CA ALA A 59 6.51 -18.00 9.56
C ALA A 59 7.97 -18.17 10.00
N GLY A 60 8.61 -17.11 10.48
CA GLY A 60 9.97 -17.16 11.01
C GLY A 60 10.07 -18.06 12.24
N TYR A 61 9.10 -18.02 13.14
CA TYR A 61 9.03 -18.91 14.30
C TYR A 61 8.87 -20.39 13.90
N MET A 62 8.03 -20.68 12.90
CA MET A 62 7.87 -22.03 12.37
C MET A 62 9.13 -22.52 11.65
N LEU A 63 9.84 -21.63 10.96
CA LEU A 63 11.10 -21.92 10.32
C LEU A 63 12.21 -22.24 11.35
N GLU A 64 12.31 -21.45 12.42
CA GLU A 64 13.24 -21.71 13.53
C GLU A 64 13.04 -23.11 14.12
N LYS A 65 11.78 -23.52 14.33
CA LYS A 65 11.44 -24.84 14.88
C LYS A 65 11.69 -26.01 13.94
N SER A 66 11.24 -25.88 12.69
CA SER A 66 11.24 -27.01 11.75
C SER A 66 12.52 -27.11 10.93
N SER A 67 13.19 -25.96 10.69
CA SER A 67 14.32 -25.83 9.77
C SER A 67 14.06 -26.51 8.41
N ASN A 68 12.80 -26.42 7.94
CA ASN A 68 12.32 -27.08 6.72
C ASN A 68 12.33 -26.10 5.54
N ILE A 69 12.73 -26.59 4.37
CA ILE A 69 12.72 -25.82 3.13
C ILE A 69 11.33 -25.27 2.76
N LYS A 70 10.26 -26.00 3.07
CA LYS A 70 8.88 -25.54 2.81
C LYS A 70 8.53 -24.31 3.66
N GLU A 71 8.94 -24.29 4.92
CA GLU A 71 8.72 -23.15 5.80
C GLU A 71 9.60 -21.96 5.40
N PHE A 72 10.82 -22.24 4.89
CA PHE A 72 11.67 -21.19 4.31
C PHE A 72 11.06 -20.55 3.07
N GLN A 73 10.46 -21.34 2.17
CA GLN A 73 9.77 -20.80 0.99
C GLN A 73 8.65 -19.85 1.40
N LYS A 74 7.79 -20.26 2.35
CA LYS A 74 6.73 -19.39 2.89
C LYS A 74 7.29 -18.11 3.49
N PHE A 75 8.32 -18.23 4.32
CA PHE A 75 8.96 -17.08 4.96
C PHE A 75 9.56 -16.10 3.92
N ARG A 76 10.25 -16.64 2.91
CA ARG A 76 10.79 -15.86 1.79
C ARG A 76 9.70 -15.16 0.99
N ASP A 77 8.61 -15.85 0.68
CA ASP A 77 7.51 -15.30 -0.10
C ASP A 77 6.82 -14.14 0.62
N LEU A 78 6.64 -14.25 1.93
CA LEU A 78 6.09 -13.17 2.76
C LEU A 78 7.02 -11.95 2.80
N ILE A 79 8.34 -12.17 2.94
CA ILE A 79 9.32 -11.07 2.87
C ILE A 79 9.29 -10.39 1.50
N ARG A 80 9.20 -11.16 0.41
CA ARG A 80 9.08 -10.61 -0.95
C ARG A 80 7.82 -9.75 -1.09
N ALA A 81 6.67 -10.24 -0.62
CA ALA A 81 5.41 -9.50 -0.67
C ALA A 81 5.50 -8.17 0.10
N LEU A 82 6.17 -8.16 1.24
CA LEU A 82 6.44 -6.94 1.99
C LEU A 82 7.32 -5.97 1.20
N VAL A 83 8.43 -6.45 0.64
CA VAL A 83 9.37 -5.63 -0.14
C VAL A 83 8.69 -4.98 -1.34
N GLU A 84 7.92 -5.76 -2.11
CA GLU A 84 7.16 -5.25 -3.27
C GLU A 84 6.20 -4.13 -2.87
N LYS A 85 5.56 -4.28 -1.72
CA LYS A 85 4.61 -3.31 -1.19
C LYS A 85 5.27 -2.01 -0.75
N VAL A 86 6.39 -2.10 -0.03
CA VAL A 86 7.17 -0.94 0.39
C VAL A 86 7.74 -0.20 -0.82
N ILE A 87 8.24 -0.93 -1.83
CA ILE A 87 8.74 -0.32 -3.06
C ILE A 87 7.61 0.42 -3.80
N LYS A 88 6.42 -0.18 -3.92
CA LYS A 88 5.26 0.44 -4.58
C LYS A 88 4.86 1.76 -3.91
N ASP A 89 4.92 1.83 -2.59
CA ASP A 89 4.63 3.06 -1.84
C ASP A 89 5.77 4.09 -1.94
N ALA A 90 7.03 3.65 -1.94
CA ALA A 90 8.17 4.53 -2.18
C ALA A 90 8.14 5.18 -3.57
N TYR A 91 7.51 4.56 -4.58
CA TYR A 91 7.26 5.23 -5.88
C TYR A 91 6.16 6.29 -5.81
N ARG A 92 5.16 6.12 -4.94
CA ARG A 92 4.11 7.12 -4.69
C ARG A 92 4.70 8.35 -3.99
N VAL A 93 5.58 8.12 -3.02
CA VAL A 93 6.28 9.16 -2.27
C VAL A 93 7.59 9.52 -3.00
N ARG A 94 7.58 10.57 -3.82
CA ARG A 94 8.71 11.01 -4.69
C ARG A 94 10.01 11.47 -3.96
N ASN A 95 10.48 10.73 -2.97
CA ASN A 95 11.66 11.02 -2.16
C ASN A 95 12.88 10.19 -2.63
N LEU A 96 13.73 10.79 -3.48
CA LEU A 96 14.96 10.17 -3.99
C LEU A 96 15.89 9.59 -2.90
N ASN A 97 15.95 10.24 -1.74
CA ASN A 97 16.80 9.78 -0.62
C ASN A 97 16.24 8.55 0.10
N MET A 98 14.91 8.38 0.15
CA MET A 98 14.27 7.19 0.73
C MET A 98 14.56 5.96 -0.14
N ASN A 99 14.46 6.13 -1.46
CA ASN A 99 14.70 5.05 -2.41
C ASN A 99 16.07 4.38 -2.21
N ARG A 100 17.16 5.16 -2.07
CA ARG A 100 18.51 4.61 -1.86
C ARG A 100 18.64 3.79 -0.57
N LYS A 101 18.06 4.27 0.54
CA LYS A 101 18.09 3.54 1.83
C LYS A 101 17.28 2.24 1.73
N THR A 102 16.08 2.30 1.16
CA THR A 102 15.22 1.14 0.93
C THR A 102 15.94 0.09 0.08
N TYR A 103 16.57 0.50 -1.04
CA TYR A 103 17.34 -0.43 -1.88
C TYR A 103 18.49 -1.11 -1.11
N ASN A 104 19.23 -0.38 -0.28
CA ASN A 104 20.30 -0.95 0.53
C ASN A 104 19.78 -1.98 1.55
N VAL A 105 18.62 -1.73 2.17
CA VAL A 105 17.99 -2.68 3.10
C VAL A 105 17.51 -3.92 2.35
N VAL A 106 16.87 -3.74 1.18
CA VAL A 106 16.41 -4.85 0.33
C VAL A 106 17.57 -5.72 -0.15
N ALA A 107 18.70 -5.12 -0.54
CA ALA A 107 19.90 -5.86 -0.91
C ALA A 107 20.40 -6.75 0.24
N LYS A 108 20.50 -6.19 1.46
CA LYS A 108 20.88 -6.95 2.67
C LYS A 108 19.89 -8.07 3.00
N ILE A 109 18.58 -7.84 2.82
CA ILE A 109 17.55 -8.86 3.00
C ILE A 109 17.79 -10.04 2.05
N ASN A 110 18.07 -9.76 0.77
CA ASN A 110 18.35 -10.80 -0.22
C ASN A 110 19.60 -11.60 0.14
N GLU A 111 20.69 -10.93 0.52
CA GLU A 111 21.92 -11.58 0.97
C GLU A 111 21.69 -12.51 2.17
N GLU A 112 20.93 -12.06 3.17
CA GLU A 112 20.61 -12.87 4.35
C GLU A 112 19.66 -14.03 4.02
N LEU A 113 18.71 -13.86 3.09
CA LEU A 113 17.85 -14.94 2.62
C LEU A 113 18.64 -16.03 1.89
N ASP A 114 19.59 -15.64 1.02
CA ASP A 114 20.46 -16.57 0.33
C ASP A 114 21.39 -17.31 1.31
N SER A 115 21.89 -16.60 2.31
CA SER A 115 22.71 -17.21 3.36
C SER A 115 21.90 -18.19 4.22
N LEU A 116 20.65 -17.85 4.57
CA LEU A 116 19.73 -18.72 5.28
C LEU A 116 19.37 -19.97 4.46
N TYR A 117 19.16 -19.82 3.15
CA TYR A 117 18.92 -20.95 2.26
C TYR A 117 20.06 -21.96 2.32
N LYS A 118 21.32 -21.50 2.25
CA LYS A 118 22.53 -22.35 2.34
C LYS A 118 22.58 -23.15 3.64
N GLU A 119 22.26 -22.52 4.77
CA GLU A 119 22.21 -23.21 6.08
C GLU A 119 21.12 -24.28 6.15
N ILE A 120 19.99 -24.07 5.47
CA ILE A 120 18.86 -25.00 5.50
C ILE A 120 19.10 -26.24 4.64
N ILE A 121 19.81 -26.08 3.51
CA ILE A 121 20.13 -27.19 2.59
C ILE A 121 21.42 -27.94 2.98
N ALA A 122 22.20 -27.39 3.91
CA ALA A 122 23.42 -28.04 4.39
C ALA A 122 23.09 -29.41 5.00
N GLU A 123 23.98 -30.40 4.77
CA GLU A 123 23.83 -31.76 5.31
C GLU A 123 23.80 -31.76 6.84
N GLN A 124 24.61 -30.91 7.47
CA GLN A 124 24.60 -30.68 8.91
C GLN A 124 23.95 -29.33 9.23
N LYS A 125 22.70 -29.39 9.72
CA LYS A 125 21.94 -28.17 10.06
C LYS A 125 22.45 -27.53 11.34
N ASN A 126 22.90 -26.28 11.23
CA ASN A 126 23.20 -25.45 12.37
C ASN A 126 21.97 -24.65 12.78
N HIS A 127 21.16 -25.22 13.69
CA HIS A 127 19.92 -24.58 14.16
C HIS A 127 20.15 -23.20 14.82
N ILE A 128 21.30 -23.00 15.49
CA ILE A 128 21.65 -21.71 16.09
C ILE A 128 21.92 -20.67 14.99
N ALA A 129 22.64 -21.05 13.94
CA ALA A 129 22.90 -20.16 12.80
C ALA A 129 21.59 -19.79 12.08
N ILE A 130 20.71 -20.77 11.84
CA ILE A 130 19.39 -20.56 11.25
C ILE A 130 18.58 -19.55 12.10
N ALA A 131 18.48 -19.78 13.41
CA ALA A 131 17.74 -18.89 14.31
C ALA A 131 18.30 -17.46 14.30
N ASN A 132 19.63 -17.31 14.35
CA ASN A 132 20.29 -16.01 14.26
C ASN A 132 19.98 -15.28 12.95
N LYS A 133 19.96 -16.00 11.82
CA LYS A 133 19.61 -15.43 10.51
C LYS A 133 18.15 -15.01 10.42
N VAL A 134 17.24 -15.84 10.92
CA VAL A 134 15.81 -15.46 10.99
C VAL A 134 15.60 -14.22 11.85
N MET A 135 16.29 -14.13 13.00
CA MET A 135 16.23 -12.96 13.86
C MET A 135 16.78 -11.69 13.19
N ARG A 136 17.88 -11.80 12.43
CA ARG A 136 18.41 -10.70 11.60
C ARG A 136 17.42 -10.27 10.53
N LEU A 137 16.80 -11.22 9.82
CA LEU A 137 15.80 -10.93 8.79
C LEU A 137 14.57 -10.23 9.36
N LYS A 138 14.07 -10.65 10.53
CA LYS A 138 13.01 -9.94 11.27
C LYS A 138 13.41 -8.48 11.57
N GLY A 139 14.65 -8.25 11.99
CA GLY A 139 15.19 -6.90 12.21
C GLY A 139 15.28 -6.06 10.93
N LEU A 140 15.73 -6.64 9.81
CA LEU A 140 15.77 -5.95 8.52
C LEU A 140 14.37 -5.60 8.01
N VAL A 141 13.39 -6.47 8.24
CA VAL A 141 11.97 -6.23 7.94
C VAL A 141 11.44 -5.04 8.73
N LEU A 142 11.78 -4.92 10.02
CA LEU A 142 11.42 -3.74 10.81
C LEU A 142 12.03 -2.46 10.24
N ASN A 143 13.30 -2.49 9.85
CA ASN A 143 13.99 -1.34 9.26
C ASN A 143 13.39 -0.89 7.92
N LEU A 144 12.67 -1.78 7.23
CA LEU A 144 12.01 -1.49 5.96
C LEU A 144 10.67 -0.76 6.15
N ILE A 145 9.99 -1.04 7.26
CA ILE A 145 8.68 -0.48 7.62
C ILE A 145 8.83 0.80 8.46
N SER A 146 9.96 0.94 9.17
CA SER A 146 10.27 2.12 9.99
C SER A 146 10.60 3.37 9.17
#